data_AF-A0A9E3C4D9-F1
#
_entry.id   AF-A0A9E3C4D9-F1
#
_cell.length_a   1.000
_cell.length_b   1.000
_cell.length_c   1.000
_cell.angle_alpha   90.00
_cell.angle_beta   90.00
_cell.angle_gamma   90.00
#
_symmetry.space_group_name_H-M   'P 1'
#
loop_
_entity.id
_entity.type
_entity.pdbx_description
1 polymer ?
#
loop_
_entity_poly.entity_id
_entity_poly.type
_entity_poly.pdbx_seq_one_letter_code
_entity_poly.pdbx_strand_id
1 'polypeptide(L)'
;MKTLLCLMALLTPGLGAAAPVALWTSDPVLPGQTVLVFGDGFAGCHRVHWERLPDMAAGRAAGDVAPLQVRPRSVKFVLPASVAPGVFRAAISTPGGSVNVWINRPQITWAQGDAGAEATPGGFVRVFGKCLTARGEQPMIRVEGAGRILSLKPARAEPFTVQATLPVSLTPGPYRVAVHSGAGGSGAWSEPIRFRVVARTAPPGHRIAAPPAIGDADEDTAAIQKALDGAGQGGGVVILRAGRYLLNDGLTIPPHVTLRGAGMARTALCWADTETPPDALIRGHDHFAVENLCLYAVNYRHGIVADQTTPTAGYVRMARVRMRLDPYRGHLTPEEVNKRFQEAQKLSTGGGDSLRLGGADVEVTGCDIYGAGRCLYLSRGAGVWIHDNAFYNGRWGWYCISGSDGVTFERNTITGGDLMSTGGGLNCLDGSNVSQNVYFA
;
A
#
# COMPACT_ATOMS: atom_id res chain seq x y z
N MET A 1 54.55 -40.60 56.29
CA MET A 1 54.15 -40.45 54.86
C MET A 1 52.63 -40.61 54.80
N LYS A 2 51.88 -39.53 55.05
CA LYS A 2 51.25 -38.63 54.06
C LYS A 2 50.17 -39.32 53.21
N THR A 3 48.97 -39.41 53.77
CA THR A 3 47.70 -39.56 53.05
C THR A 3 47.38 -38.22 52.40
N LEU A 4 47.41 -38.15 51.07
CA LEU A 4 47.06 -36.94 50.32
C LEU A 4 45.61 -37.08 49.82
N LEU A 5 44.71 -36.35 50.48
CA LEU A 5 43.33 -36.18 50.04
C LEU A 5 43.33 -35.22 48.83
N CYS A 6 43.15 -35.73 47.61
CA CYS A 6 42.94 -34.90 46.43
C CYS A 6 41.52 -34.33 46.47
N LEU A 7 41.39 -33.06 46.88
CA LEU A 7 40.18 -32.27 46.71
C LEU A 7 40.06 -31.91 45.21
N MET A 8 39.25 -32.65 44.46
CA MET A 8 38.84 -32.24 43.11
C MET A 8 37.88 -31.06 43.25
N ALA A 9 38.39 -29.84 43.10
CA ALA A 9 37.57 -28.67 42.89
C ALA A 9 36.90 -28.79 41.51
N LEU A 10 35.63 -29.20 41.49
CA LEU A 10 34.74 -29.00 40.36
C LEU A 10 34.59 -27.49 40.14
N LEU A 11 35.46 -26.92 39.30
CA LEU A 11 35.20 -25.68 38.60
C LEU A 11 34.01 -25.96 37.66
N THR A 12 32.80 -25.80 38.20
CA THR A 12 31.65 -25.53 37.35
C THR A 12 31.95 -24.21 36.66
N PRO A 13 32.08 -24.15 35.32
CA PRO A 13 32.04 -22.87 34.65
C PRO A 13 30.69 -22.27 35.04
N GLY A 14 30.71 -21.19 35.81
CA GLY A 14 29.52 -20.38 35.98
C GLY A 14 29.10 -20.00 34.56
N LEU A 15 27.98 -20.56 34.09
CA LEU A 15 27.31 -20.09 32.89
C LEU A 15 27.04 -18.61 33.13
N GLY A 16 27.93 -17.75 32.63
CA GLY A 16 27.76 -16.31 32.71
C GLY A 16 26.36 -15.99 32.17
N ALA A 17 25.58 -15.24 32.93
CA ALA A 17 24.26 -14.82 32.48
C ALA A 17 24.42 -14.15 31.11
N ALA A 18 23.70 -14.65 30.09
CA ALA A 18 23.80 -14.11 28.74
C ALA A 18 23.46 -12.60 28.76
N ALA A 19 24.20 -11.83 27.97
CA ALA A 19 23.95 -10.39 27.85
C ALA A 19 22.52 -10.16 27.33
N PRO A 20 21.76 -9.21 27.90
CA PRO A 20 20.39 -8.97 27.47
C PRO A 20 20.36 -8.42 26.05
N VAL A 21 19.36 -8.85 25.27
CA VAL A 21 19.11 -8.36 23.90
C VAL A 21 17.65 -7.96 23.80
N ALA A 22 17.39 -6.79 23.23
CA ALA A 22 16.04 -6.31 22.93
C ALA A 22 15.77 -6.43 21.42
N LEU A 23 14.64 -7.04 21.07
CA LEU A 23 14.20 -7.23 19.69
C LEU A 23 13.04 -6.31 19.32
N TRP A 24 12.21 -5.95 20.30
CA TRP A 24 11.02 -5.13 20.07
C TRP A 24 10.60 -4.37 21.33
N THR A 25 10.08 -3.16 21.12
CA THR A 25 9.46 -2.32 22.14
C THR A 25 8.04 -1.96 21.71
N SER A 26 7.10 -1.98 22.65
CA SER A 26 5.76 -1.44 22.43
C SER A 26 5.86 0.07 22.26
N ASP A 27 5.57 0.56 21.06
CA ASP A 27 5.50 1.99 20.74
C ASP A 27 4.29 2.22 19.82
N PRO A 28 3.63 3.39 19.87
CA PRO A 28 3.88 4.49 20.80
C PRO A 28 3.33 4.22 22.21
N VAL A 29 3.92 4.86 23.23
CA VAL A 29 3.51 4.79 24.65
C VAL A 29 3.52 6.21 25.25
N LEU A 30 2.45 6.58 25.95
CA LEU A 30 2.34 7.84 26.68
C LEU A 30 2.86 7.71 28.13
N PRO A 31 3.25 8.82 28.78
CA PRO A 31 3.47 8.84 30.22
C PRO A 31 2.28 8.22 31.00
N GLY A 32 2.59 7.41 32.01
CA GLY A 32 1.60 6.64 32.77
C GLY A 32 1.17 5.32 32.13
N GLN A 33 1.60 5.02 30.91
CA GLN A 33 1.33 3.75 30.23
C GLN A 33 2.49 2.75 30.38
N THR A 34 2.17 1.48 30.16
CA THR A 34 3.11 0.37 30.25
C THR A 34 3.92 0.23 28.96
N VAL A 35 5.23 0.17 29.10
CA VAL A 35 6.17 -0.26 28.06
C VAL A 35 6.40 -1.76 28.21
N LEU A 36 6.26 -2.51 27.12
CA LEU A 36 6.67 -3.91 26.98
C LEU A 36 7.91 -3.96 26.09
N VAL A 37 8.98 -4.57 26.61
CA VAL A 37 10.17 -4.90 25.84
C VAL A 37 10.26 -6.42 25.69
N PHE A 38 10.42 -6.87 24.46
CA PHE A 38 10.58 -8.27 24.09
C PHE A 38 11.98 -8.55 23.55
N GLY A 39 12.53 -9.71 23.90
CA GLY A 39 13.92 -10.06 23.62
C GLY A 39 14.36 -11.29 24.41
N ASP A 40 15.60 -11.32 24.90
CA ASP A 40 16.13 -12.40 25.73
C ASP A 40 17.14 -11.90 26.76
N GLY A 41 17.46 -12.72 27.77
CA GLY A 41 18.45 -12.41 28.81
C GLY A 41 17.96 -11.43 29.88
N PHE A 42 16.63 -11.30 30.07
CA PHE A 42 16.04 -10.35 31.02
C PHE A 42 15.84 -10.86 32.45
N ALA A 43 16.14 -12.13 32.70
CA ALA A 43 16.01 -12.71 34.04
C ALA A 43 16.87 -11.92 35.06
N GLY A 44 16.29 -11.64 36.24
CA GLY A 44 16.96 -10.88 37.29
C GLY A 44 17.00 -9.36 37.08
N CYS A 45 16.32 -8.84 36.05
CA CYS A 45 16.08 -7.39 35.95
C CYS A 45 15.32 -6.90 37.18
N HIS A 46 15.83 -5.86 37.84
CA HIS A 46 15.20 -5.25 39.02
C HIS A 46 15.08 -3.73 38.90
N ARG A 47 15.70 -3.14 37.89
CA ARG A 47 15.71 -1.69 37.65
C ARG A 47 15.72 -1.40 36.16
N VAL A 48 14.88 -0.47 35.76
CA VAL A 48 14.92 0.16 34.44
C VAL A 48 15.19 1.64 34.64
N HIS A 49 16.34 2.10 34.13
CA HIS A 49 16.65 3.52 34.08
C HIS A 49 16.05 4.11 32.80
N TRP A 50 15.31 5.19 32.90
CA TRP A 50 14.70 5.86 31.75
C TRP A 50 15.20 7.30 31.63
N GLU A 51 15.29 7.78 30.40
CA GLU A 51 15.65 9.16 30.05
C GLU A 51 14.67 9.67 29.00
N ARG A 52 13.98 10.77 29.28
CA ARG A 52 13.28 11.58 28.27
C ARG A 52 14.31 12.49 27.60
N LEU A 53 14.39 12.42 26.28
CA LEU A 53 15.24 13.31 25.50
C LEU A 53 14.60 14.70 25.38
N PRO A 54 15.41 15.78 25.41
CA PRO A 54 14.89 17.13 25.28
C PRO A 54 14.36 17.42 23.87
N ASP A 55 13.35 18.27 23.78
CA ASP A 55 12.78 18.83 22.56
C ASP A 55 12.32 20.27 22.78
N MET A 56 11.59 20.83 21.81
CA MET A 56 11.13 22.21 21.88
C MET A 56 10.09 22.40 23.00
N ALA A 57 9.21 21.43 23.21
CA ALA A 57 8.15 21.53 24.21
C ALA A 57 8.62 21.24 25.64
N ALA A 58 9.59 20.35 25.85
CA ALA A 58 10.06 20.02 27.19
C ALA A 58 11.53 19.60 27.27
N GLY A 59 12.13 19.86 28.43
CA GLY A 59 13.52 19.54 28.73
C GLY A 59 13.79 18.05 28.99
N ARG A 60 15.05 17.77 29.32
CA ARG A 60 15.50 16.43 29.74
C ARG A 60 14.91 16.08 31.11
N ALA A 61 14.50 14.82 31.26
CA ALA A 61 14.15 14.22 32.54
C ALA A 61 14.67 12.78 32.57
N ALA A 62 15.03 12.27 33.74
CA ALA A 62 15.48 10.89 33.88
C ALA A 62 15.13 10.35 35.27
N GLY A 63 15.13 9.04 35.41
CA GLY A 63 14.89 8.38 36.69
C GLY A 63 14.93 6.87 36.58
N ASP A 64 14.65 6.22 37.69
CA ASP A 64 14.59 4.76 37.78
C ASP A 64 13.15 4.32 38.09
N VAL A 65 12.75 3.20 37.52
CA VAL A 65 11.51 2.50 37.87
C VAL A 65 11.78 1.02 38.11
N ALA A 66 11.01 0.45 39.04
CA ALA A 66 10.96 -1.00 39.19
C ALA A 66 10.15 -1.61 38.03
N PRO A 67 10.59 -2.74 37.44
CA PRO A 67 9.79 -3.43 36.44
C PRO A 67 8.50 -3.98 37.08
N LEU A 68 7.38 -3.81 36.39
CA LEU A 68 6.09 -4.41 36.77
C LEU A 68 6.10 -5.92 36.63
N GLN A 69 6.78 -6.44 35.60
CA GLN A 69 6.86 -7.86 35.32
C GLN A 69 8.19 -8.16 34.63
N VAL A 70 8.84 -9.24 35.08
CA VAL A 70 10.07 -9.76 34.50
C VAL A 70 9.87 -11.23 34.14
N ARG A 71 10.23 -11.56 32.90
CA ARG A 71 10.33 -12.91 32.35
C ARG A 71 11.64 -13.02 31.59
N PRO A 72 12.18 -14.22 31.33
CA PRO A 72 13.42 -14.36 30.57
C PRO A 72 13.42 -13.62 29.22
N ARG A 73 12.25 -13.60 28.55
CA ARG A 73 12.07 -13.00 27.22
C ARG A 73 11.30 -11.67 27.18
N SER A 74 10.93 -11.13 28.34
CA SER A 74 10.23 -9.84 28.37
C SER A 74 10.33 -9.09 29.70
N VAL A 75 10.31 -7.77 29.60
CA VAL A 75 10.21 -6.85 30.74
C VAL A 75 9.07 -5.88 30.49
N LYS A 76 8.26 -5.63 31.52
CA LYS A 76 7.24 -4.58 31.52
C LYS A 76 7.55 -3.55 32.58
N PHE A 77 7.38 -2.27 32.29
CA PHE A 77 7.51 -1.17 33.24
C PHE A 77 6.61 0.00 32.83
N VAL A 78 6.34 0.94 33.74
CA VAL A 78 5.51 2.13 33.44
C VAL A 78 6.42 3.34 33.27
N LEU A 79 6.19 4.14 32.24
CA LEU A 79 6.74 5.49 32.20
C LEU A 79 6.04 6.35 33.27
N PRO A 80 6.75 7.12 34.11
CA PRO A 80 6.11 7.91 35.15
C PRO A 80 5.08 8.89 34.57
N ALA A 81 3.88 8.97 35.16
CA ALA A 81 2.82 9.85 34.65
C ALA A 81 3.14 11.35 34.74
N SER A 82 4.12 11.72 35.58
CA SER A 82 4.54 13.11 35.81
C SER A 82 5.44 13.68 34.70
N VAL A 83 5.97 12.85 33.80
CA VAL A 83 6.86 13.33 32.73
C VAL A 83 6.07 13.76 31.50
N ALA A 84 6.59 14.73 30.76
CA ALA A 84 6.00 15.13 29.48
C ALA A 84 6.12 14.01 28.43
N PRO A 85 5.15 13.88 27.50
CA PRO A 85 5.29 13.01 26.33
C PRO A 85 6.55 13.35 25.50
N GLY A 86 7.06 12.40 24.74
CA GLY A 86 8.24 12.60 23.90
C GLY A 86 8.91 11.30 23.51
N VAL A 87 10.18 11.41 23.11
CA VAL A 87 11.06 10.27 22.84
C VAL A 87 11.85 9.94 24.09
N PHE A 88 11.92 8.65 24.42
CA PHE A 88 12.66 8.18 25.58
C PHE A 88 13.72 7.16 25.18
N ARG A 89 14.71 7.00 26.06
CA ARG A 89 15.62 5.87 26.12
C ARG A 89 15.38 5.14 27.43
N ALA A 90 15.50 3.81 27.42
CA ALA A 90 15.51 3.03 28.63
C ALA A 90 16.70 2.07 28.64
N ALA A 91 17.44 2.04 29.73
CA ALA A 91 18.49 1.08 30.03
C ALA A 91 17.93 0.01 30.96
N ILE A 92 17.88 -1.23 30.47
CA ILE A 92 17.38 -2.39 31.20
C ILE A 92 18.60 -3.15 31.72
N SER A 93 18.81 -3.11 33.03
CA SER A 93 19.95 -3.77 33.68
C SER A 93 19.57 -5.15 34.20
N THR A 94 20.44 -6.13 33.95
CA THR A 94 20.34 -7.53 34.38
C THR A 94 21.70 -7.99 34.93
N PRO A 95 21.79 -9.15 35.59
CA PRO A 95 23.08 -9.70 36.02
C PRO A 95 24.06 -9.96 34.87
N GLY A 96 23.56 -10.19 33.64
CA GLY A 96 24.36 -10.44 32.44
C GLY A 96 24.81 -9.18 31.69
N GLY A 97 24.36 -7.98 32.11
CA GLY A 97 24.70 -6.71 31.47
C GLY A 97 23.53 -5.75 31.39
N SER A 98 23.60 -4.79 30.46
CA SER A 98 22.52 -3.83 30.22
C SER A 98 22.26 -3.68 28.72
N VAL A 99 20.99 -3.49 28.35
CA VAL A 99 20.59 -3.17 26.98
C VAL A 99 19.82 -1.86 26.96
N ASN A 100 20.10 -1.03 25.95
CA ASN A 100 19.41 0.22 25.72
C ASN A 100 18.32 0.04 24.66
N VAL A 101 17.13 0.55 24.94
CA VAL A 101 16.01 0.59 23.99
C VAL A 101 15.54 2.01 23.78
N TRP A 102 15.06 2.27 22.57
CA TRP A 102 14.32 3.48 22.24
C TRP A 102 12.83 3.26 22.52
N ILE A 103 12.18 4.31 22.99
CA ILE A 103 10.72 4.36 23.13
C ILE A 103 10.22 5.60 22.39
N ASN A 104 9.20 5.45 21.55
CA ASN A 104 8.63 6.48 20.69
C ASN A 104 9.58 7.12 19.66
N ARG A 105 10.80 6.60 19.47
CA ARG A 105 11.65 7.04 18.35
C ARG A 105 10.96 6.63 17.03
N PRO A 106 10.83 7.54 16.05
CA PRO A 106 10.32 7.20 14.73
C PRO A 106 10.99 5.94 14.16
N GLN A 107 10.16 4.98 13.77
CA GLN A 107 10.60 3.74 13.13
C GLN A 107 9.92 3.66 11.77
N ILE A 108 10.69 3.86 10.71
CA ILE A 108 10.21 3.83 9.34
C ILE A 108 10.49 2.47 8.70
N THR A 109 9.57 1.97 7.90
CA THR A 109 9.66 0.64 7.29
C THR A 109 9.74 0.70 5.77
N TRP A 110 9.03 1.64 5.15
CA TRP A 110 9.04 1.83 3.70
C TRP A 110 8.62 3.26 3.32
N ALA A 111 8.78 3.60 2.05
CA ALA A 111 8.33 4.85 1.47
C ALA A 111 7.73 4.64 0.08
N GLN A 112 6.85 5.55 -0.30
CA GLN A 112 6.21 5.63 -1.60
C GLN A 112 6.39 7.04 -2.16
N GLY A 113 6.49 7.19 -3.48
CA GLY A 113 6.44 8.49 -4.13
C GLY A 113 5.31 8.59 -5.15
N ASP A 114 5.39 9.61 -5.99
CA ASP A 114 4.43 9.86 -7.08
C ASP A 114 4.66 8.97 -8.32
N ALA A 115 5.70 8.13 -8.31
CA ALA A 115 6.02 7.15 -9.33
C ALA A 115 6.19 5.77 -8.66
N GLY A 116 5.14 5.33 -7.99
CA GLY A 116 5.10 4.08 -7.23
C GLY A 116 6.07 4.06 -6.04
N ALA A 117 7.01 3.12 -6.03
CA ALA A 117 8.03 3.03 -4.97
C ALA A 117 9.09 4.15 -5.05
N GLU A 118 9.06 4.96 -6.10
CA GLU A 118 10.00 6.03 -6.41
C GLU A 118 9.26 7.37 -6.52
N ALA A 119 10.01 8.46 -6.60
CA ALA A 119 9.42 9.80 -6.79
C ALA A 119 10.08 10.56 -7.93
N THR A 120 9.39 11.58 -8.43
CA THR A 120 9.94 12.52 -9.41
C THR A 120 10.30 13.87 -8.76
N PRO A 121 11.20 14.67 -9.35
CA PRO A 121 11.39 16.06 -8.94
C PRO A 121 10.05 16.83 -9.02
N GLY A 122 9.71 17.57 -7.97
CA GLY A 122 8.40 18.23 -7.84
C GLY A 122 7.25 17.30 -7.40
N GLY A 123 7.50 16.00 -7.32
CA GLY A 123 6.58 14.98 -6.83
C GLY A 123 6.47 14.97 -5.30
N PHE A 124 6.16 13.80 -4.73
CA PHE A 124 6.11 13.63 -3.27
C PHE A 124 6.92 12.42 -2.81
N VAL A 125 7.30 12.47 -1.53
CA VAL A 125 7.70 11.28 -0.78
C VAL A 125 6.76 11.14 0.41
N ARG A 126 6.21 9.94 0.57
CA ARG A 126 5.40 9.54 1.72
C ARG A 126 6.11 8.39 2.42
N VAL A 127 6.40 8.59 3.70
CA VAL A 127 7.11 7.62 4.53
C VAL A 127 6.11 6.96 5.48
N PHE A 128 6.24 5.64 5.65
CA PHE A 128 5.37 4.82 6.48
C PHE A 128 6.15 4.17 7.61
N GLY A 129 5.50 3.99 8.75
CA GLY A 129 6.14 3.49 9.95
C GLY A 129 5.28 3.68 11.18
N LYS A 130 5.92 3.79 12.36
CA LYS A 130 5.26 4.13 13.61
C LYS A 130 6.00 5.26 14.33
N CYS A 131 5.27 5.97 15.19
CA CYS A 131 5.79 7.10 15.97
C CYS A 131 6.30 8.25 15.09
N LEU A 132 5.67 8.49 13.93
CA LEU A 132 6.14 9.51 12.99
C LEU A 132 5.76 10.94 13.41
N THR A 133 4.83 11.07 14.36
CA THR A 133 4.39 12.35 14.94
C THR A 133 4.48 12.29 16.46
N ALA A 134 4.85 13.40 17.09
CA ALA A 134 4.73 13.59 18.53
C ALA A 134 3.70 14.69 18.85
N ARG A 135 3.01 14.56 20.00
CA ARG A 135 1.94 15.49 20.38
C ARG A 135 2.49 16.90 20.60
N GLY A 136 1.95 17.88 19.89
CA GLY A 136 2.34 19.28 20.01
C GLY A 136 3.64 19.64 19.27
N GLU A 137 4.22 18.69 18.53
CA GLU A 137 5.49 18.85 17.83
C GLU A 137 5.31 18.79 16.31
N GLN A 138 6.26 19.36 15.58
CA GLN A 138 6.26 19.38 14.12
C GLN A 138 7.23 18.32 13.56
N PRO A 139 6.74 17.29 12.86
CA PRO A 139 7.61 16.29 12.26
C PRO A 139 8.39 16.86 11.08
N MET A 140 9.50 16.21 10.75
CA MET A 140 10.37 16.58 9.64
C MET A 140 10.79 15.33 8.86
N ILE A 141 10.90 15.46 7.54
CA ILE A 141 11.47 14.44 6.67
C ILE A 141 12.84 14.92 6.20
N ARG A 142 13.88 14.12 6.42
CA ARG A 142 15.22 14.36 5.87
C ARG A 142 15.39 13.53 4.61
N VAL A 143 15.76 14.17 3.51
CA VAL A 143 16.11 13.53 2.23
C VAL A 143 17.57 13.81 1.94
N GLU A 144 18.38 12.77 1.85
CA GLU A 144 19.83 12.85 1.71
C GLU A 144 20.32 12.10 0.47
N GLY A 145 21.06 12.76 -0.40
CA GLY A 145 21.59 12.17 -1.63
C GLY A 145 22.13 13.23 -2.58
N ALA A 146 22.89 12.82 -3.59
CA ALA A 146 23.54 13.72 -4.55
C ALA A 146 24.33 14.88 -3.91
N GLY A 147 24.98 14.63 -2.76
CA GLY A 147 25.75 15.63 -2.02
C GLY A 147 24.89 16.68 -1.28
N ARG A 148 23.57 16.46 -1.16
CA ARG A 148 22.63 17.39 -0.52
C ARG A 148 21.90 16.70 0.63
N ILE A 149 21.64 17.46 1.69
CA ILE A 149 20.73 17.10 2.78
C ILE A 149 19.60 18.13 2.78
N LEU A 150 18.37 17.65 2.58
CA LEU A 150 17.17 18.46 2.60
C LEU A 150 16.35 18.11 3.83
N SER A 151 15.88 19.12 4.56
CA SER A 151 14.90 18.94 5.63
C SER A 151 13.57 19.52 5.19
N LEU A 152 12.58 18.66 5.00
CA LEU A 152 11.27 18.98 4.45
C LEU A 152 10.23 19.00 5.57
N LYS A 153 9.41 20.04 5.59
CA LYS A 153 8.20 20.09 6.41
C LYS A 153 7.11 19.26 5.74
N PRO A 154 6.53 18.25 6.42
CA PRO A 154 5.44 17.47 5.86
C PRO A 154 4.22 18.33 5.56
N ALA A 155 3.58 18.09 4.41
CA ALA A 155 2.28 18.64 4.06
C ALA A 155 1.13 17.85 4.71
N ARG A 156 1.37 16.57 5.02
CA ARG A 156 0.47 15.70 5.77
C ARG A 156 1.27 14.91 6.80
N ALA A 157 0.77 14.81 8.01
CA ALA A 157 1.43 14.10 9.09
C ALA A 157 0.42 13.39 9.99
N GLU A 158 0.60 12.07 10.11
CA GLU A 158 -0.19 11.16 10.92
C GLU A 158 0.74 10.20 11.66
N PRO A 159 0.28 9.55 12.74
CA PRO A 159 1.15 8.68 13.56
C PRO A 159 1.88 7.58 12.80
N PHE A 160 1.31 7.12 11.68
CA PHE A 160 1.83 6.03 10.85
C PHE A 160 2.32 6.45 9.46
N THR A 161 2.10 7.70 9.06
CA THR A 161 2.52 8.19 7.75
C THR A 161 2.79 9.70 7.75
N VAL A 162 3.88 10.11 7.09
CA VAL A 162 4.20 11.53 6.86
C VAL A 162 4.55 11.73 5.39
N GLN A 163 4.07 12.82 4.79
CA GLN A 163 4.29 13.11 3.37
C GLN A 163 4.80 14.54 3.18
N ALA A 164 5.81 14.70 2.32
CA ALA A 164 6.31 16.00 1.89
C ALA A 164 6.46 16.06 0.37
N THR A 165 6.32 17.28 -0.18
CA THR A 165 6.64 17.57 -1.58
C THR A 165 8.15 17.66 -1.76
N LEU A 166 8.65 17.03 -2.82
CA LEU A 166 10.05 17.07 -3.20
C LEU A 166 10.34 18.33 -4.05
N PRO A 167 11.45 19.05 -3.82
CA PRO A 167 11.82 20.17 -4.68
C PRO A 167 11.98 19.76 -6.16
N VAL A 168 11.54 20.64 -7.08
CA VAL A 168 11.72 20.46 -8.54
C VAL A 168 13.19 20.43 -8.97
N SER A 169 14.09 20.98 -8.15
CA SER A 169 15.54 21.02 -8.40
C SER A 169 16.28 19.74 -7.99
N LEU A 170 15.57 18.70 -7.55
CA LEU A 170 16.20 17.44 -7.17
C LEU A 170 16.73 16.73 -8.42
N THR A 171 17.98 16.28 -8.35
CA THR A 171 18.57 15.47 -9.41
C THR A 171 18.08 14.04 -9.27
N PRO A 172 17.67 13.36 -10.36
CA PRO A 172 17.42 11.92 -10.33
C PRO A 172 18.63 11.14 -9.80
N GLY A 173 18.38 10.14 -8.97
CA GLY A 173 19.42 9.34 -8.33
C GLY A 173 18.97 8.66 -7.04
N PRO A 174 19.90 7.94 -6.38
CA PRO A 174 19.64 7.31 -5.09
C PRO A 174 19.64 8.35 -3.96
N TYR A 175 18.70 8.19 -3.04
CA TYR A 175 18.55 8.98 -1.83
C TYR A 175 18.35 8.07 -0.61
N ARG A 176 18.45 8.67 0.56
CA ARG A 176 18.01 8.11 1.84
C ARG A 176 16.98 9.02 2.46
N VAL A 177 15.97 8.44 3.08
CA VAL A 177 14.94 9.20 3.79
C VAL A 177 14.89 8.80 5.25
N ALA A 178 14.78 9.78 6.14
CA ALA A 178 14.63 9.61 7.58
C ALA A 178 13.54 10.55 8.11
N VAL A 179 12.91 10.19 9.22
CA VAL A 179 11.83 10.98 9.83
C VAL A 179 12.23 11.36 11.25
N HIS A 180 11.92 12.60 11.63
CA HIS A 180 11.95 13.08 13.00
C HIS A 180 10.51 13.43 13.41
N SER A 181 10.05 13.00 14.60
CA SER A 181 8.69 13.28 15.06
C SER A 181 8.48 14.72 15.55
N GLY A 182 9.57 15.48 15.64
CA GLY A 182 9.66 16.79 16.29
C GLY A 182 10.15 16.70 17.74
N ALA A 183 10.02 15.53 18.37
CA ALA A 183 10.48 15.25 19.73
C ALA A 183 11.85 14.52 19.77
N GLY A 184 12.61 14.72 20.85
CA GLY A 184 13.85 13.99 21.16
C GLY A 184 15.16 14.52 20.58
N GLY A 185 15.17 15.76 20.08
CA GLY A 185 16.38 16.46 19.64
C GLY A 185 17.14 15.77 18.50
N SER A 186 18.38 16.18 18.24
CA SER A 186 19.15 15.71 17.07
C SER A 186 19.42 14.19 17.04
N GLY A 187 19.28 13.49 18.16
CA GLY A 187 19.49 12.04 18.25
C GLY A 187 18.26 11.19 17.92
N ALA A 188 17.08 11.79 17.72
CA ALA A 188 15.81 11.06 17.60
C ALA A 188 15.30 10.87 16.16
N TRP A 189 16.12 11.16 15.14
CA TRP A 189 15.81 10.77 13.76
C TRP A 189 15.68 9.25 13.66
N SER A 190 14.77 8.75 12.82
CA SER A 190 14.71 7.32 12.48
C SER A 190 16.02 6.83 11.87
N GLU A 191 16.20 5.51 11.83
CA GLU A 191 17.15 4.93 10.87
C GLU A 191 16.71 5.31 9.45
N PRO A 192 17.64 5.66 8.55
CA PRO A 192 17.30 6.03 7.19
C PRO A 192 17.03 4.80 6.32
N ILE A 193 15.98 4.83 5.51
CA ILE A 193 15.73 3.83 4.46
C ILE A 193 16.21 4.34 3.11
N ARG A 194 16.47 3.42 2.18
CA ARG A 194 16.80 3.75 0.79
C ARG A 194 15.57 4.27 0.06
N PHE A 195 15.78 5.21 -0.84
CA PHE A 195 14.75 5.78 -1.69
C PHE A 195 15.36 6.18 -3.04
N ARG A 196 14.56 6.33 -4.09
CA ARG A 196 15.04 6.79 -5.41
C ARG A 196 14.19 7.94 -5.92
N VAL A 197 14.86 8.92 -6.52
CA VAL A 197 14.23 9.92 -7.35
C VAL A 197 14.54 9.58 -8.81
N VAL A 198 13.53 9.51 -9.66
CA VAL A 198 13.64 9.24 -11.09
C VAL A 198 13.26 10.46 -11.92
N ALA A 199 13.68 10.46 -13.19
CA ALA A 199 13.26 11.50 -14.12
C ALA A 199 11.74 11.49 -14.26
N ARG A 200 11.15 12.68 -14.33
CA ARG A 200 9.72 12.82 -14.67
C ARG A 200 9.52 12.46 -16.14
N THR A 201 8.74 11.42 -16.41
CA THR A 201 8.34 11.07 -17.77
C THR A 201 7.31 12.09 -18.28
N ALA A 202 7.53 12.65 -19.47
CA ALA A 202 6.55 13.52 -20.09
C ALA A 202 5.31 12.69 -20.48
N PRO A 203 4.08 13.23 -20.30
CA PRO A 203 2.90 12.56 -20.81
C PRO A 203 3.00 12.37 -22.34
N PRO A 204 2.41 11.30 -22.91
CA PRO A 204 2.46 11.07 -24.35
C PRO A 204 1.94 12.29 -25.13
N GLY A 205 2.78 12.85 -25.99
CA GLY A 205 2.44 14.03 -26.79
C GLY A 205 1.47 13.71 -27.95
N HIS A 206 1.43 12.45 -28.40
CA HIS A 206 0.60 12.02 -29.51
C HIS A 206 -0.85 11.78 -29.08
N ARG A 207 -1.80 12.38 -29.79
CA ARG A 207 -3.24 12.27 -29.52
C ARG A 207 -3.93 11.78 -30.78
N ILE A 208 -4.58 10.64 -30.69
CA ILE A 208 -5.39 10.08 -31.76
C ILE A 208 -6.84 10.25 -31.35
N ALA A 209 -7.60 11.05 -32.10
CA ALA A 209 -9.03 11.07 -31.92
C ALA A 209 -9.57 9.71 -32.40
N ALA A 210 -10.33 9.04 -31.54
CA ALA A 210 -11.10 7.89 -32.00
C ALA A 210 -12.20 8.38 -32.96
N PRO A 211 -12.79 7.47 -33.75
CA PRO A 211 -13.94 7.77 -34.58
C PRO A 211 -15.05 8.50 -33.78
N PRO A 212 -15.77 9.45 -34.40
CA PRO A 212 -16.93 10.07 -33.76
C PRO A 212 -17.94 8.98 -33.37
N ALA A 213 -18.65 9.17 -32.25
CA ALA A 213 -19.72 8.25 -31.84
C ALA A 213 -20.71 8.07 -33.00
N ILE A 214 -20.88 6.85 -33.48
CA ILE A 214 -21.93 6.51 -34.44
C ILE A 214 -23.19 6.23 -33.62
N GLY A 215 -24.29 6.88 -33.98
CA GLY A 215 -25.55 6.74 -33.24
C GLY A 215 -26.20 5.38 -33.45
N ASP A 216 -26.58 4.74 -32.34
CA ASP A 216 -27.70 3.82 -32.10
C ASP A 216 -27.91 2.53 -32.94
N ALA A 217 -26.98 2.08 -33.82
CA ALA A 217 -27.01 0.69 -34.31
C ALA A 217 -25.70 0.13 -34.92
N ASP A 218 -24.70 0.96 -35.26
CA ASP A 218 -23.47 0.46 -35.89
C ASP A 218 -22.40 0.15 -34.83
N GLU A 219 -21.96 -1.09 -34.82
CA GLU A 219 -20.94 -1.66 -33.91
C GLU A 219 -19.60 -0.89 -33.96
N ASP A 220 -19.03 -0.52 -32.81
CA ASP A 220 -17.86 0.37 -32.71
C ASP A 220 -16.53 -0.34 -32.37
N THR A 221 -16.53 -1.65 -32.03
CA THR A 221 -15.33 -2.33 -31.52
C THR A 221 -14.16 -2.23 -32.49
N ALA A 222 -14.36 -2.54 -33.77
CA ALA A 222 -13.28 -2.52 -34.76
C ALA A 222 -12.68 -1.11 -34.94
N ALA A 223 -13.54 -0.09 -34.86
CA ALA A 223 -13.16 1.30 -35.08
C ALA A 223 -12.32 1.85 -33.90
N ILE A 224 -12.70 1.50 -32.66
CA ILE A 224 -11.93 1.84 -31.45
C ILE A 224 -10.64 1.04 -31.39
N GLN A 225 -10.67 -0.27 -31.69
CA GLN A 225 -9.48 -1.10 -31.70
C GLN A 225 -8.44 -0.57 -32.69
N LYS A 226 -8.85 -0.19 -33.90
CA LYS A 226 -7.94 0.43 -34.89
C LYS A 226 -7.27 1.72 -34.38
N ALA A 227 -8.00 2.54 -33.61
CA ALA A 227 -7.43 3.74 -33.00
C ALA A 227 -6.42 3.41 -31.89
N LEU A 228 -6.71 2.39 -31.07
CA LEU A 228 -5.80 1.86 -30.04
C LEU A 228 -4.52 1.30 -30.68
N ASP A 229 -4.66 0.49 -31.72
CA ASP A 229 -3.52 -0.10 -32.46
C ASP A 229 -2.65 0.97 -33.11
N GLY A 230 -3.29 1.99 -33.69
CA GLY A 230 -2.58 3.16 -34.24
C GLY A 230 -1.79 3.91 -33.16
N ALA A 231 -2.37 4.08 -31.96
CA ALA A 231 -1.65 4.69 -30.83
C ALA A 231 -0.49 3.81 -30.33
N GLY A 232 -0.63 2.48 -30.42
CA GLY A 232 0.38 1.52 -30.01
C GLY A 232 1.69 1.62 -30.80
N GLN A 233 1.70 2.25 -31.98
CA GLN A 233 2.92 2.40 -32.80
C GLN A 233 3.96 3.35 -32.20
N GLY A 234 3.57 4.24 -31.29
CA GLY A 234 4.47 5.21 -30.65
C GLY A 234 4.05 5.66 -29.26
N GLY A 235 3.03 5.03 -28.68
CA GLY A 235 2.32 5.51 -27.50
C GLY A 235 1.41 6.71 -27.82
N GLY A 236 0.46 7.00 -26.93
CA GLY A 236 -0.45 8.12 -27.14
C GLY A 236 -1.74 8.05 -26.36
N VAL A 237 -2.62 9.00 -26.63
CA VAL A 237 -3.96 9.06 -26.04
C VAL A 237 -5.00 8.88 -27.12
N VAL A 238 -5.82 7.82 -27.01
CA VAL A 238 -7.03 7.64 -27.81
C VAL A 238 -8.18 8.36 -27.11
N ILE A 239 -8.75 9.36 -27.78
CA ILE A 239 -9.80 10.22 -27.19
C ILE A 239 -11.16 9.82 -27.77
N LEU A 240 -12.03 9.32 -26.89
CA LEU A 240 -13.45 9.12 -27.16
C LEU A 240 -14.22 10.41 -26.88
N ARG A 241 -15.10 10.80 -27.80
CA ARG A 241 -15.99 11.96 -27.60
C ARG A 241 -17.13 11.57 -26.65
N ALA A 242 -17.95 12.56 -26.28
CA ALA A 242 -19.20 12.27 -25.60
C ALA A 242 -20.10 11.44 -26.52
N GLY A 243 -20.70 10.38 -25.99
CA GLY A 243 -21.46 9.41 -26.78
C GLY A 243 -21.57 8.05 -26.08
N ARG A 244 -22.38 7.17 -26.66
CA ARG A 244 -22.49 5.76 -26.30
C ARG A 244 -21.92 4.97 -27.47
N TYR A 245 -21.01 4.05 -27.17
CA TYR A 245 -20.34 3.20 -28.15
C TYR A 245 -20.79 1.76 -27.92
N LEU A 246 -21.32 1.11 -28.96
CA LEU A 246 -21.78 -0.27 -28.88
C LEU A 246 -20.61 -1.21 -29.19
N LEU A 247 -20.33 -2.14 -28.29
CA LEU A 247 -19.21 -3.07 -28.44
C LEU A 247 -19.71 -4.52 -28.41
N ASN A 248 -19.29 -5.32 -29.39
CA ASN A 248 -19.62 -6.75 -29.44
C ASN A 248 -18.46 -7.65 -29.01
N ASP A 249 -17.25 -7.11 -28.90
CA ASP A 249 -16.05 -7.83 -28.46
C ASP A 249 -15.17 -6.96 -27.54
N GLY A 250 -14.20 -7.57 -26.87
CA GLY A 250 -13.28 -6.92 -25.96
C GLY A 250 -12.28 -6.00 -26.67
N LEU A 251 -11.75 -5.02 -25.93
CA LEU A 251 -10.71 -4.11 -26.41
C LEU A 251 -9.35 -4.48 -25.85
N THR A 252 -8.31 -4.44 -26.69
CA THR A 252 -6.91 -4.58 -26.27
C THR A 252 -6.21 -3.23 -26.35
N ILE A 253 -5.68 -2.75 -25.23
CA ILE A 253 -4.94 -1.49 -25.14
C ILE A 253 -3.43 -1.81 -25.22
N PRO A 254 -2.71 -1.31 -26.24
CA PRO A 254 -1.26 -1.47 -26.31
C PRO A 254 -0.51 -0.75 -25.19
N PRO A 255 0.74 -1.14 -24.88
CA PRO A 255 1.59 -0.40 -23.95
C PRO A 255 1.75 1.07 -24.35
N HIS A 256 1.88 1.93 -23.35
CA HIS A 256 1.98 3.40 -23.46
C HIS A 256 0.78 4.09 -24.12
N VAL A 257 -0.37 3.41 -24.17
CA VAL A 257 -1.64 3.96 -24.68
C VAL A 257 -2.60 4.28 -23.54
N THR A 258 -3.22 5.46 -23.60
CA THR A 258 -4.33 5.86 -22.74
C THR A 258 -5.64 5.89 -23.52
N LEU A 259 -6.65 5.15 -23.08
CA LEU A 259 -8.02 5.30 -23.53
C LEU A 259 -8.76 6.32 -22.65
N ARG A 260 -9.15 7.45 -23.23
CA ARG A 260 -9.74 8.58 -22.47
C ARG A 260 -11.08 9.01 -23.04
N GLY A 261 -12.12 9.06 -22.19
CA GLY A 261 -13.41 9.66 -22.53
C GLY A 261 -13.55 11.14 -22.16
N ALA A 262 -14.73 11.70 -22.44
CA ALA A 262 -15.11 13.08 -22.13
C ALA A 262 -15.66 13.26 -20.69
N GLY A 263 -15.69 12.19 -19.88
CA GLY A 263 -16.18 12.15 -18.50
C GLY A 263 -17.06 10.93 -18.23
N MET A 264 -17.10 10.46 -16.97
CA MET A 264 -17.87 9.28 -16.54
C MET A 264 -19.38 9.36 -16.87
N ALA A 265 -19.94 10.57 -16.99
CA ALA A 265 -21.34 10.79 -17.33
C ALA A 265 -21.56 11.12 -18.83
N ARG A 266 -20.48 11.20 -19.62
CA ARG A 266 -20.52 11.72 -21.00
C ARG A 266 -20.09 10.71 -22.04
N THR A 267 -19.20 9.79 -21.69
CA THR A 267 -18.72 8.73 -22.59
C THR A 267 -19.02 7.37 -21.96
N ALA A 268 -19.75 6.52 -22.68
CA ALA A 268 -20.09 5.18 -22.26
C ALA A 268 -19.67 4.15 -23.31
N LEU A 269 -18.92 3.14 -22.89
CA LEU A 269 -18.70 1.91 -23.63
C LEU A 269 -19.74 0.89 -23.18
N CYS A 270 -20.56 0.42 -24.10
CA CYS A 270 -21.70 -0.44 -23.83
C CYS A 270 -21.51 -1.77 -24.54
N TRP A 271 -21.16 -2.82 -23.81
CA TRP A 271 -21.09 -4.16 -24.38
C TRP A 271 -22.48 -4.74 -24.58
N ALA A 272 -22.72 -5.27 -25.78
CA ALA A 272 -23.93 -6.01 -26.10
C ALA A 272 -24.06 -7.25 -25.21
N ASP A 273 -25.30 -7.66 -24.97
CA ASP A 273 -25.60 -8.88 -24.24
C ASP A 273 -25.46 -10.09 -25.17
N THR A 274 -24.28 -10.69 -25.19
CA THR A 274 -23.98 -11.86 -26.03
C THR A 274 -23.95 -13.14 -25.18
N GLU A 275 -24.28 -14.27 -25.79
CA GLU A 275 -24.20 -15.57 -25.10
C GLU A 275 -22.75 -15.92 -24.70
N THR A 276 -21.80 -15.55 -25.57
CA THR A 276 -20.36 -15.75 -25.37
C THR A 276 -19.68 -14.39 -25.25
N PRO A 277 -19.62 -13.79 -24.05
CA PRO A 277 -18.95 -12.51 -23.86
C PRO A 277 -17.43 -12.69 -23.97
N PRO A 278 -16.69 -11.60 -24.28
CA PRO A 278 -15.23 -11.63 -24.27
C PRO A 278 -14.69 -11.99 -22.88
N ASP A 279 -13.48 -12.55 -22.84
CA ASP A 279 -12.83 -12.90 -21.57
C ASP A 279 -12.61 -11.67 -20.67
N ALA A 280 -12.29 -10.53 -21.28
CA ALA A 280 -12.21 -9.23 -20.61
C ALA A 280 -12.86 -8.16 -21.48
N LEU A 281 -13.59 -7.21 -20.89
CA LEU A 281 -14.09 -6.04 -21.62
C LEU A 281 -12.93 -5.18 -22.12
N ILE A 282 -11.93 -4.95 -21.27
CA ILE A 282 -10.68 -4.29 -21.64
C ILE A 282 -9.50 -5.12 -21.12
N ARG A 283 -8.51 -5.34 -21.99
CA ARG A 283 -7.24 -5.98 -21.65
C ARG A 283 -6.07 -5.07 -22.01
N GLY A 284 -5.07 -5.00 -21.15
CA GLY A 284 -3.75 -4.44 -21.46
C GLY A 284 -2.67 -5.29 -20.80
N HIS A 285 -1.43 -5.24 -21.30
CA HIS A 285 -0.31 -5.96 -20.70
C HIS A 285 0.27 -5.13 -19.55
N ASP A 286 0.92 -4.01 -19.87
CA ASP A 286 1.48 -3.04 -18.93
C ASP A 286 1.44 -1.61 -19.52
N HIS A 287 1.82 -0.61 -18.73
CA HIS A 287 1.98 0.80 -19.17
C HIS A 287 0.75 1.41 -19.87
N PHE A 288 -0.47 1.11 -19.44
CA PHE A 288 -1.67 1.65 -20.08
C PHE A 288 -2.57 2.38 -19.09
N ALA A 289 -3.49 3.19 -19.61
CA ALA A 289 -4.45 3.90 -18.79
C ALA A 289 -5.85 3.88 -19.37
N VAL A 290 -6.85 3.87 -18.47
CA VAL A 290 -8.26 4.08 -18.82
C VAL A 290 -8.80 5.20 -17.94
N GLU A 291 -9.36 6.22 -18.59
CA GLU A 291 -9.71 7.46 -17.91
C GLU A 291 -11.03 8.08 -18.37
N ASN A 292 -11.75 8.70 -17.44
CA ASN A 292 -12.88 9.60 -17.74
C ASN A 292 -14.00 8.98 -18.58
N LEU A 293 -14.38 7.73 -18.32
CA LEU A 293 -15.44 7.04 -19.07
C LEU A 293 -16.23 6.06 -18.20
N CYS A 294 -17.34 5.56 -18.74
CA CYS A 294 -18.16 4.54 -18.11
C CYS A 294 -18.13 3.23 -18.92
N LEU A 295 -18.12 2.09 -18.25
CA LEU A 295 -18.35 0.77 -18.83
C LEU A 295 -19.69 0.22 -18.37
N TYR A 296 -20.50 -0.22 -19.34
CA TYR A 296 -21.73 -0.98 -19.12
C TYR A 296 -21.59 -2.34 -19.78
N ALA A 297 -21.85 -3.41 -19.03
CA ALA A 297 -21.98 -4.75 -19.58
C ALA A 297 -23.10 -5.50 -18.86
N VAL A 298 -23.80 -6.33 -19.62
CA VAL A 298 -24.78 -7.27 -19.08
C VAL A 298 -24.04 -8.57 -18.78
N ASN A 299 -23.83 -9.39 -19.80
CA ASN A 299 -23.03 -10.60 -19.68
C ASN A 299 -21.54 -10.27 -19.89
N TYR A 300 -20.69 -10.68 -18.94
CA TYR A 300 -19.24 -10.43 -18.99
C TYR A 300 -18.48 -11.47 -18.16
N ARG A 301 -17.20 -11.70 -18.47
CA ARG A 301 -16.29 -12.55 -17.67
C ARG A 301 -15.41 -11.72 -16.75
N HIS A 302 -14.64 -10.78 -17.28
CA HIS A 302 -13.83 -9.84 -16.50
C HIS A 302 -14.04 -8.40 -17.02
N GLY A 303 -13.94 -7.41 -16.13
CA GLY A 303 -14.02 -6.00 -16.50
C GLY A 303 -12.73 -5.55 -17.19
N ILE A 304 -11.79 -5.01 -16.40
CA ILE A 304 -10.47 -4.60 -16.88
C ILE A 304 -9.42 -5.58 -16.35
N VAL A 305 -8.61 -6.12 -17.25
CA VAL A 305 -7.52 -7.06 -16.95
C VAL A 305 -6.18 -6.48 -17.38
N ALA A 306 -5.24 -6.45 -16.46
CA ALA A 306 -3.82 -6.23 -16.71
C ALA A 306 -3.03 -7.50 -16.43
N ASP A 307 -1.80 -7.58 -16.93
CA ASP A 307 -0.87 -8.61 -16.52
C ASP A 307 -0.55 -8.49 -15.02
N GLN A 308 -0.30 -9.64 -14.38
CA GLN A 308 -0.17 -9.71 -12.93
C GLN A 308 1.21 -10.14 -12.46
N THR A 309 1.84 -11.03 -13.23
CA THR A 309 3.02 -11.78 -12.78
C THR A 309 4.14 -11.77 -13.81
N THR A 310 3.95 -11.14 -14.97
CA THR A 310 5.02 -10.99 -15.96
C THR A 310 6.05 -9.97 -15.44
N PRO A 311 7.34 -10.07 -15.83
CA PRO A 311 8.37 -9.17 -15.33
C PRO A 311 8.14 -7.68 -15.61
N THR A 312 7.30 -7.35 -16.60
CA THR A 312 6.96 -5.98 -16.97
C THR A 312 5.56 -5.57 -16.50
N ALA A 313 4.82 -6.45 -15.82
CA ALA A 313 3.49 -6.16 -15.31
C ALA A 313 3.48 -4.86 -14.48
N GLY A 314 2.41 -4.08 -14.64
CA GLY A 314 2.22 -2.83 -13.91
C GLY A 314 2.16 -1.58 -14.78
N TYR A 315 2.42 -0.43 -14.16
CA TYR A 315 2.34 0.91 -14.73
C TYR A 315 0.95 1.20 -15.29
N VAL A 316 -0.07 0.75 -14.57
CA VAL A 316 -1.47 0.81 -15.00
C VAL A 316 -2.19 1.91 -14.23
N ARG A 317 -2.83 2.84 -14.95
CA ARG A 317 -3.61 3.93 -14.33
C ARG A 317 -5.10 3.85 -14.69
N MET A 318 -5.93 3.69 -13.66
CA MET A 318 -7.40 3.76 -13.76
C MET A 318 -7.87 5.03 -13.06
N ALA A 319 -8.36 6.02 -13.81
CA ALA A 319 -8.71 7.32 -13.22
C ALA A 319 -10.10 7.80 -13.64
N ARG A 320 -11.00 7.98 -12.67
CA ARG A 320 -12.39 8.44 -12.91
C ARG A 320 -13.08 7.54 -13.93
N VAL A 321 -13.12 6.25 -13.62
CA VAL A 321 -13.81 5.23 -14.40
C VAL A 321 -15.01 4.73 -13.61
N ARG A 322 -16.18 4.72 -14.25
CA ARG A 322 -17.39 4.10 -13.70
C ARG A 322 -17.62 2.74 -14.34
N MET A 323 -17.93 1.72 -13.55
CA MET A 323 -18.32 0.40 -14.05
C MET A 323 -19.68 0.00 -13.50
N ARG A 324 -20.55 -0.49 -14.38
CA ARG A 324 -21.84 -1.10 -14.04
C ARG A 324 -21.94 -2.43 -14.78
N LEU A 325 -21.36 -3.46 -14.16
CA LEU A 325 -21.25 -4.80 -14.72
C LEU A 325 -22.21 -5.71 -13.96
N ASP A 326 -23.41 -5.91 -14.52
CA ASP A 326 -24.48 -6.66 -13.85
C ASP A 326 -25.11 -7.67 -14.82
N PRO A 327 -24.78 -8.97 -14.67
CA PRO A 327 -25.33 -10.03 -15.50
C PRO A 327 -26.75 -10.41 -15.09
N TYR A 328 -27.30 -9.83 -14.02
CA TYR A 328 -28.65 -10.11 -13.56
C TYR A 328 -29.62 -8.95 -13.81
N ARG A 329 -29.15 -7.85 -14.42
CA ARG A 329 -30.01 -6.74 -14.79
C ARG A 329 -31.02 -7.14 -15.88
N GLY A 330 -32.21 -6.54 -15.84
CA GLY A 330 -33.27 -6.75 -16.83
C GLY A 330 -34.36 -7.70 -16.34
N HIS A 331 -35.10 -8.29 -17.28
CA HIS A 331 -36.24 -9.19 -17.01
C HIS A 331 -35.89 -10.64 -17.38
N LEU A 332 -34.81 -11.17 -16.82
CA LEU A 332 -34.40 -12.55 -17.04
C LEU A 332 -35.41 -13.52 -16.40
N THR A 333 -35.68 -14.64 -17.06
CA THR A 333 -36.43 -15.73 -16.43
C THR A 333 -35.58 -16.41 -15.34
N PRO A 334 -36.20 -17.13 -14.40
CA PRO A 334 -35.45 -17.91 -13.40
C PRO A 334 -34.42 -18.88 -14.02
N GLU A 335 -34.73 -19.48 -15.17
CA GLU A 335 -33.84 -20.39 -15.89
C GLU A 335 -32.62 -19.64 -16.47
N GLU A 336 -32.82 -18.46 -17.04
CA GLU A 336 -31.74 -17.61 -17.55
C GLU A 336 -30.83 -17.11 -16.43
N VAL A 337 -31.42 -16.70 -15.29
CA VAL A 337 -30.66 -16.34 -14.09
C VAL A 337 -29.81 -17.52 -13.61
N ASN A 338 -30.39 -18.72 -13.53
CA ASN A 338 -29.66 -19.92 -13.14
C ASN A 338 -28.53 -20.24 -14.12
N LYS A 339 -28.77 -20.14 -15.44
CA LYS A 339 -27.73 -20.35 -16.47
C LYS A 339 -26.55 -19.40 -16.26
N ARG A 340 -26.83 -18.09 -16.11
CA ARG A 340 -25.78 -17.07 -15.86
C ARG A 340 -25.03 -17.32 -14.56
N PHE A 341 -25.76 -17.71 -13.51
CA PHE A 341 -25.15 -18.03 -12.22
C PHE A 341 -24.21 -19.24 -12.29
N GLN A 342 -24.57 -20.30 -13.02
CA GLN A 342 -23.70 -21.46 -13.21
C GLN A 342 -22.45 -21.13 -14.03
N GLU A 343 -22.56 -20.27 -15.06
CA GLU A 343 -21.39 -19.81 -15.82
C GLU A 343 -20.47 -18.90 -14.98
N ALA A 344 -21.05 -17.95 -14.22
CA ALA A 344 -20.30 -17.08 -13.34
C ALA A 344 -19.54 -17.86 -12.25
N GLN A 345 -20.10 -18.97 -11.75
CA GLN A 345 -19.44 -19.83 -10.77
C GLN A 345 -18.16 -20.49 -11.26
N LYS A 346 -18.00 -20.66 -12.58
CA LYS A 346 -16.77 -21.21 -13.18
C LYS A 346 -15.64 -20.17 -13.22
N LEU A 347 -15.95 -18.89 -12.98
CA LEU A 347 -14.99 -17.82 -12.90
C LEU A 347 -14.49 -17.67 -11.46
N SER A 348 -13.26 -17.19 -11.33
CA SER A 348 -12.57 -16.84 -10.07
C SER A 348 -13.18 -17.42 -8.78
N THR A 349 -13.81 -16.60 -7.93
CA THR A 349 -14.39 -17.03 -6.64
C THR A 349 -15.92 -17.09 -6.67
N GLY A 350 -16.52 -17.47 -7.79
CA GLY A 350 -17.98 -17.48 -7.95
C GLY A 350 -18.53 -16.35 -8.81
N GLY A 351 -17.65 -15.60 -9.49
CA GLY A 351 -17.99 -14.50 -10.38
C GLY A 351 -16.75 -13.85 -11.01
N GLY A 352 -17.00 -12.96 -11.96
CA GLY A 352 -15.98 -12.19 -12.66
C GLY A 352 -15.24 -11.17 -11.78
N ASP A 353 -14.01 -10.84 -12.16
CA ASP A 353 -13.24 -9.75 -11.54
C ASP A 353 -13.51 -8.44 -12.29
N SER A 354 -13.93 -7.40 -11.57
CA SER A 354 -14.16 -6.07 -12.17
C SER A 354 -12.84 -5.39 -12.53
N LEU A 355 -11.90 -5.40 -11.58
CA LEU A 355 -10.50 -5.07 -11.82
C LEU A 355 -9.62 -6.26 -11.49
N ARG A 356 -8.76 -6.62 -12.43
CA ARG A 356 -7.79 -7.69 -12.29
C ARG A 356 -6.42 -7.15 -12.67
N LEU A 357 -5.61 -6.78 -11.68
CA LEU A 357 -4.39 -5.99 -11.83
C LEU A 357 -3.19 -6.65 -11.12
N GLY A 358 -1.98 -6.22 -11.46
CA GLY A 358 -0.77 -6.59 -10.74
C GLY A 358 0.47 -5.86 -11.24
N GLY A 359 1.62 -6.18 -10.64
CA GLY A 359 2.89 -5.58 -10.98
C GLY A 359 3.16 -4.19 -10.39
N ALA A 360 4.15 -3.48 -10.93
CA ALA A 360 4.64 -2.22 -10.38
C ALA A 360 3.69 -1.03 -10.62
N ASP A 361 3.72 0.01 -9.79
CA ASP A 361 3.14 1.34 -10.05
C ASP A 361 1.72 1.33 -10.63
N VAL A 362 0.82 0.58 -9.98
CA VAL A 362 -0.61 0.58 -10.30
C VAL A 362 -1.30 1.71 -9.52
N GLU A 363 -2.05 2.55 -10.22
CA GLU A 363 -2.89 3.58 -9.60
C GLU A 363 -4.37 3.39 -9.97
N VAL A 364 -5.25 3.36 -8.96
CA VAL A 364 -6.70 3.36 -9.16
C VAL A 364 -7.30 4.50 -8.35
N THR A 365 -7.87 5.50 -9.03
CA THR A 365 -8.33 6.72 -8.37
C THR A 365 -9.66 7.28 -8.88
N GLY A 366 -10.52 7.73 -7.96
CA GLY A 366 -11.77 8.40 -8.30
C GLY A 366 -12.76 7.51 -9.05
N CYS A 367 -12.61 6.18 -8.94
CA CYS A 367 -13.43 5.21 -9.66
C CYS A 367 -14.67 4.79 -8.86
N ASP A 368 -15.70 4.38 -9.58
CA ASP A 368 -16.99 3.92 -9.05
C ASP A 368 -17.32 2.58 -9.70
N ILE A 369 -16.96 1.48 -9.04
CA ILE A 369 -16.85 0.15 -9.64
C ILE A 369 -17.86 -0.79 -9.00
N TYR A 370 -18.89 -1.11 -9.77
CA TYR A 370 -19.84 -2.18 -9.46
C TYR A 370 -19.65 -3.34 -10.44
N GLY A 371 -19.43 -4.52 -9.89
CA GLY A 371 -19.46 -5.77 -10.63
C GLY A 371 -20.08 -6.90 -9.80
N ALA A 372 -20.59 -7.91 -10.49
CA ALA A 372 -21.31 -9.03 -9.89
C ALA A 372 -20.43 -10.06 -9.17
N GLY A 373 -19.11 -9.96 -9.25
CA GLY A 373 -18.15 -10.77 -8.50
C GLY A 373 -17.22 -9.91 -7.65
N ARG A 374 -15.91 -10.15 -7.74
CA ARG A 374 -14.91 -9.36 -6.99
C ARG A 374 -14.74 -7.97 -7.59
N CYS A 375 -14.70 -6.95 -6.76
CA CYS A 375 -14.46 -5.58 -7.23
C CYS A 375 -12.99 -5.37 -7.66
N LEU A 376 -12.06 -6.01 -6.96
CA LEU A 376 -10.61 -5.81 -7.12
C LEU A 376 -9.87 -7.12 -6.82
N TYR A 377 -9.07 -7.57 -7.77
CA TYR A 377 -8.02 -8.55 -7.60
C TYR A 377 -6.68 -7.92 -7.96
N LEU A 378 -5.86 -7.65 -6.96
CA LEU A 378 -4.49 -7.17 -7.09
C LEU A 378 -3.54 -8.31 -6.70
N SER A 379 -2.73 -8.77 -7.64
CA SER A 379 -1.73 -9.81 -7.42
C SER A 379 -0.33 -9.24 -7.62
N ARG A 380 0.58 -9.47 -6.67
CA ARG A 380 1.99 -9.07 -6.74
C ARG A 380 2.18 -7.58 -7.10
N GLY A 381 1.34 -6.73 -6.52
CA GLY A 381 1.43 -5.28 -6.70
C GLY A 381 2.67 -4.72 -6.01
N ALA A 382 3.39 -3.80 -6.66
CA ALA A 382 4.55 -3.13 -6.08
C ALA A 382 4.46 -1.60 -6.21
N GLY A 383 4.48 -0.85 -5.11
CA GLY A 383 4.32 0.62 -5.16
C GLY A 383 2.93 1.07 -5.61
N VAL A 384 1.89 0.35 -5.23
CA VAL A 384 0.50 0.57 -5.67
C VAL A 384 -0.18 1.68 -4.88
N TRP A 385 -1.00 2.50 -5.54
CA TRP A 385 -1.84 3.50 -4.90
C TRP A 385 -3.30 3.41 -5.34
N ILE A 386 -4.17 2.95 -4.44
CA ILE A 386 -5.61 2.82 -4.68
C ILE A 386 -6.33 3.76 -3.73
N HIS A 387 -6.94 4.82 -4.25
CA HIS A 387 -7.53 5.84 -3.41
C HIS A 387 -8.74 6.57 -3.97
N ASP A 388 -9.59 7.08 -3.08
CA ASP A 388 -10.77 7.89 -3.44
C ASP A 388 -11.75 7.12 -4.36
N ASN A 389 -11.93 5.81 -4.13
CA ASN A 389 -12.81 4.96 -4.93
C ASN A 389 -14.04 4.49 -4.15
N ALA A 390 -15.10 4.16 -4.89
CA ALA A 390 -16.23 3.37 -4.40
C ALA A 390 -16.21 2.00 -5.09
N PHE A 391 -16.09 0.94 -4.29
CA PHE A 391 -16.09 -0.45 -4.74
C PHE A 391 -17.33 -1.17 -4.23
N TYR A 392 -17.95 -1.98 -5.08
CA TYR A 392 -19.05 -2.87 -4.71
C TYR A 392 -18.65 -4.32 -4.99
N ASN A 393 -18.63 -5.14 -3.95
CA ASN A 393 -18.48 -6.59 -4.09
C ASN A 393 -19.83 -7.20 -4.43
N GLY A 394 -19.90 -7.91 -5.54
CA GLY A 394 -21.09 -8.68 -5.91
C GLY A 394 -21.15 -10.03 -5.21
N ARG A 395 -21.86 -10.97 -5.83
CA ARG A 395 -22.10 -12.31 -5.32
C ARG A 395 -20.80 -13.10 -5.19
N TRP A 396 -20.52 -13.63 -3.99
CA TRP A 396 -19.22 -14.24 -3.62
C TRP A 396 -18.01 -13.33 -3.85
N GLY A 397 -18.25 -12.04 -4.08
CA GLY A 397 -17.26 -11.03 -4.30
C GLY A 397 -16.54 -10.68 -3.00
N TRP A 398 -15.26 -10.41 -3.14
CA TRP A 398 -14.38 -9.86 -2.12
C TRP A 398 -13.26 -9.08 -2.79
N TYR A 399 -12.66 -8.11 -2.11
CA TYR A 399 -11.44 -7.48 -2.62
C TYR A 399 -10.23 -8.32 -2.21
N CYS A 400 -9.26 -8.45 -3.09
CA CYS A 400 -8.11 -9.31 -2.90
C CYS A 400 -6.83 -8.54 -3.20
N ILE A 401 -5.93 -8.48 -2.20
CA ILE A 401 -4.57 -7.94 -2.33
C ILE A 401 -3.63 -9.09 -1.94
N SER A 402 -3.07 -9.75 -2.95
CA SER A 402 -2.23 -10.93 -2.81
C SER A 402 -0.78 -10.63 -3.17
N GLY A 403 0.15 -11.19 -2.40
CA GLY A 403 1.58 -11.15 -2.71
C GLY A 403 2.21 -9.78 -2.91
N SER A 404 1.60 -8.72 -2.36
CA SER A 404 1.92 -7.34 -2.73
C SER A 404 2.88 -6.68 -1.73
N ASP A 405 3.70 -5.75 -2.22
CA ASP A 405 4.72 -5.02 -1.46
C ASP A 405 4.64 -3.51 -1.73
N GLY A 406 4.27 -2.72 -0.72
CA GLY A 406 4.16 -1.27 -0.88
C GLY A 406 2.83 -0.88 -1.51
N VAL A 407 1.72 -1.25 -0.86
CA VAL A 407 0.36 -0.90 -1.30
C VAL A 407 -0.21 0.15 -0.37
N THR A 408 -0.57 1.30 -0.91
CA THR A 408 -1.38 2.31 -0.23
C THR A 408 -2.82 2.19 -0.70
N PHE A 409 -3.68 1.68 0.17
CA PHE A 409 -5.12 1.58 -0.04
C PHE A 409 -5.81 2.53 0.93
N GLU A 410 -6.22 3.71 0.48
CA GLU A 410 -6.76 4.74 1.37
C GLU A 410 -7.99 5.48 0.83
N ARG A 411 -8.89 5.93 1.71
CA ARG A 411 -10.08 6.72 1.31
C ARG A 411 -10.96 5.99 0.28
N ASN A 412 -11.06 4.67 0.41
CA ASN A 412 -11.95 3.85 -0.41
C ASN A 412 -13.17 3.43 0.40
N THR A 413 -14.34 3.42 -0.23
CA THR A 413 -15.54 2.78 0.32
C THR A 413 -15.70 1.41 -0.31
N ILE A 414 -15.87 0.37 0.50
CA ILE A 414 -16.14 -1.00 0.03
C ILE A 414 -17.51 -1.40 0.54
N THR A 415 -18.44 -1.68 -0.37
CA THR A 415 -19.83 -2.02 -0.07
C THR A 415 -20.14 -3.43 -0.54
N GLY A 416 -20.85 -4.20 0.29
CA GLY A 416 -21.47 -5.44 -0.17
C GLY A 416 -22.68 -5.13 -1.07
N GLY A 417 -22.56 -5.37 -2.38
CA GLY A 417 -23.58 -5.11 -3.38
C GLY A 417 -24.56 -6.28 -3.62
N ASP A 418 -24.33 -7.44 -3.00
CA ASP A 418 -25.18 -8.64 -3.06
C ASP A 418 -25.21 -9.32 -1.67
N LEU A 419 -26.27 -10.08 -1.37
CA LEU A 419 -26.45 -10.78 -0.08
C LEU A 419 -25.36 -11.82 0.22
N MET A 420 -24.66 -12.30 -0.79
CA MET A 420 -23.54 -13.25 -0.68
C MET A 420 -22.17 -12.57 -0.84
N SER A 421 -22.14 -11.24 -0.88
CA SER A 421 -20.88 -10.50 -0.88
C SER A 421 -20.17 -10.67 0.45
N THR A 422 -18.84 -10.65 0.40
CA THR A 422 -17.99 -10.72 1.59
C THR A 422 -17.01 -9.55 1.60
N GLY A 423 -16.21 -9.45 2.67
CA GLY A 423 -15.24 -8.38 2.85
C GLY A 423 -14.05 -8.50 1.89
N GLY A 424 -12.85 -8.54 2.43
CA GLY A 424 -11.67 -8.84 1.64
C GLY A 424 -10.46 -9.12 2.51
N GLY A 425 -9.30 -9.30 1.87
CA GLY A 425 -8.13 -9.72 2.63
C GLY A 425 -6.79 -9.41 1.96
N LEU A 426 -5.82 -9.11 2.83
CA LEU A 426 -4.39 -9.14 2.51
C LEU A 426 -3.93 -10.60 2.66
N ASN A 427 -3.43 -11.21 1.59
CA ASN A 427 -3.22 -12.66 1.57
C ASN A 427 -2.08 -13.08 0.63
N CYS A 428 -1.90 -14.38 0.47
CA CYS A 428 -0.94 -15.00 -0.44
C CYS A 428 -1.59 -16.14 -1.25
N LEU A 429 -2.90 -16.06 -1.50
CA LEU A 429 -3.67 -17.10 -2.20
C LEU A 429 -3.30 -17.21 -3.70
N ASP A 430 -2.51 -16.27 -4.21
CA ASP A 430 -1.93 -16.27 -5.56
C ASP A 430 -0.62 -17.08 -5.67
N GLY A 431 -0.25 -17.80 -4.60
CA GLY A 431 0.98 -18.60 -4.51
C GLY A 431 2.24 -17.78 -4.21
N SER A 432 2.10 -16.52 -3.82
CA SER A 432 3.20 -15.73 -3.26
C SER A 432 3.56 -16.18 -1.84
N ASN A 433 4.69 -15.72 -1.32
CA ASN A 433 5.13 -16.06 0.04
C ASN A 433 4.78 -14.98 1.07
N VAL A 434 4.63 -13.73 0.64
CA VAL A 434 4.47 -12.58 1.54
C VAL A 434 3.63 -11.48 0.90
N SER A 435 2.75 -10.89 1.70
CA SER A 435 2.22 -9.54 1.48
C SER A 435 2.77 -8.65 2.59
N GLN A 436 3.46 -7.56 2.24
CA GLN A 436 4.12 -6.67 3.20
C GLN A 436 3.98 -5.20 2.78
N ASN A 437 4.32 -4.28 3.70
CA ASN A 437 4.26 -2.84 3.44
C ASN A 437 2.90 -2.40 2.86
N VAL A 438 1.82 -2.86 3.48
CA VAL A 438 0.46 -2.47 3.11
C VAL A 438 -0.05 -1.45 4.11
N TYR A 439 -0.38 -0.25 3.62
CA TYR A 439 -1.11 0.77 4.35
C TYR A 439 -2.57 0.73 3.93
N PHE A 440 -3.45 0.37 4.86
CA PHE A 440 -4.90 0.24 4.63
C PHE A 440 -5.63 1.22 5.56
N ALA A 441 -6.29 2.25 4.99
CA ALA A 441 -6.81 3.39 5.76
C ALA A 441 -8.14 3.99 5.27
#